data_AF-Q4DU78-F1
#
_entry.id   AF-Q4DU78-F1
#
_cell.length_a   1.000
_cell.length_b   1.000
_cell.length_c   1.000
_cell.angle_alpha   90.00
_cell.angle_beta   90.00
_cell.angle_gamma   90.00
#
_symmetry.space_group_name_H-M   'P 1'
#
loop_
_entity.id
_entity.type
_entity.pdbx_description
1 polymer ?
#
loop_
_entity_poly.entity_id
_entity_poly.type
_entity_poly.pdbx_seq_one_letter_code
_entity_poly.pdbx_strand_id
1 'polypeptide(L)'
;MKRQCVDGALDAAHPGLCFHREVLTYLRWSAIRRDFLEALQASPHLRFIEPKKLWRHSQEALGKWVLSQLARDTRGDRDAASSVSFFPTRAMLSSGTYDEQLIRDVSLKCESSGTPTVVAKIKQLIASFNLSKRCEDAAAEVLQELESASPSIYCTPSLRIIDAAEVGNRTGSQRRVHGAIAEISVRQPKHARHGCPPVSIPLAAYKKLEMCYKHFAEKTDGERYPRLDYGNRFLLRAATIALRYEGCLATGSLQLCADISLKQHLHAAGYHVMDLCASPINAYMGSPKTGSYNNNEDSSLEGEKVPNHFCSAFPDTDCYFGSLGSALKFDVEAAYNSPVVNPEKKPLLLTLDVPYDEDLCERLFSKLVNDMQQAASKMMIANEKQLPPPFVVDYVLVLPLWWDLPMERKKLLFTTSGGPPLSSDEEEASMDAIFKERSAVLNNGYTVPYEWPQRLAKTAGKSWVCFDGIFVGDSYNYFCTITNKWIPGVTATEVIGLAQPRATADGGQLLETLFASFYGTQQA
;
A
#
# COMPACT_ATOMS: atom_id res chain seq x y z
N MET A 1 -9.67 -32.21 -9.01
CA MET A 1 -10.94 -31.49 -9.25
C MET A 1 -11.73 -32.27 -10.28
N LYS A 2 -12.96 -32.72 -9.98
CA LYS A 2 -13.85 -33.16 -11.07
C LYS A 2 -14.51 -31.90 -11.62
N ARG A 3 -14.55 -31.72 -12.95
CA ARG A 3 -15.48 -30.79 -13.59
C ARG A 3 -16.87 -31.18 -13.09
N GLN A 4 -17.46 -30.41 -12.19
CA GLN A 4 -18.86 -30.60 -11.85
C GLN A 4 -19.65 -30.07 -13.04
N CYS A 5 -20.44 -30.96 -13.62
CA CYS A 5 -21.23 -30.78 -14.84
C CYS A 5 -20.41 -30.70 -16.15
N VAL A 6 -21.03 -31.24 -17.19
CA VAL A 6 -20.46 -31.64 -18.47
C VAL A 6 -19.98 -30.45 -19.32
N ASP A 7 -20.13 -29.20 -18.87
CA ASP A 7 -19.64 -27.97 -19.52
C ASP A 7 -19.02 -26.93 -18.53
N GLY A 8 -18.59 -27.35 -17.33
CA GLY A 8 -18.15 -26.41 -16.29
C GLY A 8 -16.74 -25.83 -16.51
N ALA A 9 -16.67 -24.53 -16.84
CA ALA A 9 -15.43 -23.74 -16.90
C ALA A 9 -14.61 -23.85 -15.60
N LEU A 10 -13.28 -23.72 -15.71
CA LEU A 10 -12.38 -23.68 -14.54
C LEU A 10 -12.79 -22.53 -13.61
N ASP A 11 -12.98 -22.82 -12.33
CA ASP A 11 -13.27 -21.80 -11.32
C ASP A 11 -12.02 -20.93 -11.09
N ALA A 12 -12.02 -19.73 -11.68
CA ALA A 12 -10.93 -18.76 -11.58
C ALA A 12 -10.55 -18.41 -10.12
N ALA A 13 -11.47 -18.60 -9.18
CA ALA A 13 -11.24 -18.35 -7.75
C ALA A 13 -10.62 -19.54 -7.00
N HIS A 14 -10.46 -20.71 -7.64
CA HIS A 14 -9.94 -21.91 -6.97
C HIS A 14 -8.51 -21.67 -6.45
N PRO A 15 -8.20 -21.91 -5.16
CA PRO A 15 -6.90 -21.57 -4.56
C PRO A 15 -5.69 -22.10 -5.33
N GLY A 16 -5.77 -23.35 -5.81
CA GLY A 16 -4.74 -23.97 -6.65
C GLY A 16 -4.51 -23.27 -7.99
N LEU A 17 -5.58 -22.80 -8.63
CA LEU A 17 -5.50 -22.09 -9.90
C LEU A 17 -4.98 -20.66 -9.69
N CYS A 18 -5.43 -19.97 -8.63
CA CYS A 18 -4.92 -18.64 -8.27
C CYS A 18 -3.41 -18.67 -8.03
N PHE A 19 -2.91 -19.63 -7.22
CA PHE A 19 -1.48 -19.74 -6.97
C PHE A 19 -0.69 -20.04 -8.26
N HIS A 20 -1.19 -20.97 -9.09
CA HIS A 20 -0.55 -21.28 -10.35
C HIS A 20 -0.50 -20.07 -11.29
N ARG A 21 -1.59 -19.30 -11.40
CA ARG A 21 -1.62 -18.03 -12.13
C ARG A 21 -0.53 -17.09 -11.64
N GLU A 22 -0.37 -16.90 -10.33
CA GLU A 22 0.68 -15.99 -9.81
C GLU A 22 2.08 -16.46 -10.15
N VAL A 23 2.33 -17.77 -10.22
CA VAL A 23 3.61 -18.31 -10.71
C VAL A 23 3.83 -17.90 -12.17
N LEU A 24 2.83 -18.04 -13.03
CA LEU A 24 2.93 -17.65 -14.44
C LEU A 24 3.12 -16.13 -14.57
N THR A 25 2.33 -15.34 -13.84
CA THR A 25 2.45 -13.88 -13.76
C THR A 25 3.86 -13.47 -13.34
N TYR A 26 4.41 -14.09 -12.29
CA TYR A 26 5.76 -13.81 -11.83
C TYR A 26 6.80 -14.07 -12.94
N LEU A 27 6.69 -15.20 -13.64
CA LEU A 27 7.65 -15.57 -14.69
C LEU A 27 7.62 -14.58 -15.86
N ARG A 28 6.42 -14.21 -16.33
CA ARG A 28 6.25 -13.22 -17.41
C ARG A 28 6.72 -11.83 -16.98
N TRP A 29 6.35 -11.40 -15.77
CA TRP A 29 6.77 -10.11 -15.25
C TRP A 29 8.29 -10.02 -15.04
N SER A 30 8.90 -11.11 -14.58
CA SER A 30 10.36 -11.20 -14.45
C SER A 30 11.08 -11.09 -15.79
N ALA A 31 10.49 -11.59 -16.88
CA ALA A 31 11.02 -11.37 -18.22
C ALA A 31 10.93 -9.89 -18.62
N ILE A 32 9.76 -9.26 -18.46
CA ILE A 32 9.57 -7.82 -18.75
C ILE A 32 10.57 -6.96 -17.95
N ARG A 33 10.80 -7.28 -16.67
CA ARG A 33 11.78 -6.58 -15.82
C ARG A 33 13.22 -6.69 -16.33
N ARG A 34 13.63 -7.88 -16.79
CA ARG A 34 14.96 -8.10 -17.37
C ARG A 34 15.12 -7.30 -18.66
N ASP A 35 14.15 -7.43 -19.57
CA ASP A 35 14.17 -6.69 -20.84
C ASP A 35 14.22 -5.17 -20.62
N PHE A 36 13.50 -4.66 -19.61
CA PHE A 36 13.53 -3.23 -19.29
C PHE A 36 14.89 -2.78 -18.73
N LEU A 37 15.48 -3.59 -17.84
CA LEU A 37 16.83 -3.33 -17.34
C LEU A 37 17.86 -3.33 -18.48
N GLU A 38 17.78 -4.30 -19.39
CA GLU A 38 18.63 -4.38 -20.58
C GLU A 38 18.45 -3.15 -21.47
N ALA A 39 17.20 -2.72 -21.71
CA ALA A 39 16.92 -1.51 -22.48
C ALA A 39 17.52 -0.24 -21.84
N LEU A 40 17.45 -0.12 -20.51
CA LEU A 40 18.07 0.99 -19.78
C LEU A 40 19.61 0.94 -19.89
N GLN A 41 20.22 -0.22 -19.72
CA GLN A 41 21.67 -0.42 -19.79
C GLN A 41 22.24 -0.22 -21.20
N ALA A 42 21.48 -0.61 -22.22
CA ALA A 42 21.89 -0.48 -23.62
C ALA A 42 21.75 0.94 -24.16
N SER A 43 21.13 1.87 -23.42
CA SER A 43 20.89 3.24 -23.87
C SER A 43 22.15 4.10 -23.69
N PRO A 44 22.91 4.43 -24.77
CA PRO A 44 24.25 5.02 -24.66
C PRO A 44 24.24 6.45 -24.11
N HIS A 45 23.08 7.12 -24.11
CA HIS A 45 22.91 8.49 -23.65
C HIS A 45 22.41 8.61 -22.21
N LEU A 46 22.04 7.48 -21.58
CA LEU A 46 21.57 7.47 -20.20
C LEU A 46 22.71 7.00 -19.29
N ARG A 47 23.33 7.95 -18.59
CA ARG A 47 24.30 7.64 -17.54
C ARG A 47 23.62 7.69 -16.18
N PHE A 48 23.74 6.60 -15.43
CA PHE A 48 23.10 6.46 -14.13
C PHE A 48 24.06 6.80 -13.01
N ILE A 49 23.58 7.53 -12.00
CA ILE A 49 24.35 7.92 -10.80
C ILE A 49 24.83 6.69 -10.04
N GLU A 50 23.98 5.67 -9.95
CA GLU A 50 24.26 4.42 -9.23
C GLU A 50 24.08 3.19 -10.15
N PRO A 51 24.97 2.97 -11.14
CA PRO A 51 24.77 1.95 -12.18
C PRO A 51 24.67 0.53 -11.60
N LYS A 52 25.35 0.27 -10.47
CA LYS A 52 25.30 -1.02 -9.76
C LYS A 52 23.94 -1.29 -9.08
N LYS A 53 23.14 -0.25 -8.85
CA LYS A 53 21.81 -0.34 -8.23
C LYS A 53 20.68 -0.20 -9.26
N LEU A 54 20.99 -0.02 -10.55
CA LEU A 54 20.00 0.19 -11.59
C LEU A 54 18.94 -0.91 -11.65
N TRP A 55 19.33 -2.18 -11.44
CA TRP A 55 18.41 -3.31 -11.39
C TRP A 55 17.33 -3.16 -10.30
N ARG A 56 17.67 -2.55 -9.17
CA ARG A 56 16.73 -2.31 -8.06
C ARG A 56 15.82 -1.14 -8.42
N HIS A 57 16.39 -0.04 -8.88
CA HIS A 57 15.64 1.15 -9.24
C HIS A 57 14.64 0.89 -10.38
N SER A 58 15.02 0.07 -11.37
CA SER A 58 14.11 -0.31 -12.46
C SER A 58 12.95 -1.16 -11.97
N GLN A 59 13.20 -2.10 -11.04
CA GLN A 59 12.13 -2.92 -10.44
C GLN A 59 11.15 -2.10 -9.61
N GLU A 60 11.66 -1.16 -8.80
CA GLU A 60 10.86 -0.24 -7.99
C GLU A 60 9.99 0.64 -8.90
N ALA A 61 10.58 1.26 -9.94
CA ALA A 61 9.87 2.13 -10.88
C ALA A 61 8.78 1.37 -11.67
N LEU A 62 9.07 0.15 -12.13
CA LEU A 62 8.06 -0.68 -12.81
C LEU A 62 6.94 -1.13 -11.86
N GLY A 63 7.25 -1.39 -10.58
CA GLY A 63 6.25 -1.72 -9.57
C GLY A 63 5.29 -0.56 -9.32
N LYS A 64 5.81 0.65 -9.15
CA LYS A 64 5.01 1.88 -9.05
C LYS A 64 4.16 2.10 -10.29
N TRP A 65 4.74 1.92 -11.48
CA TRP A 65 4.00 2.06 -12.74
C TRP A 65 2.78 1.13 -12.78
N VAL A 66 2.91 -0.14 -12.36
CA VAL A 66 1.77 -1.06 -12.27
C VAL A 66 0.71 -0.52 -11.32
N LEU A 67 1.07 -0.10 -10.11
CA LEU A 67 0.10 0.47 -9.15
C LEU A 67 -0.61 1.71 -9.71
N SER A 68 0.15 2.61 -10.33
CA SER A 68 -0.38 3.81 -10.98
C SER A 68 -1.36 3.49 -12.11
N GLN A 69 -1.10 2.44 -12.89
CA GLN A 69 -2.06 1.97 -13.91
C GLN A 69 -3.30 1.34 -13.28
N LEU A 70 -3.15 0.52 -12.23
CA LEU A 70 -4.30 -0.11 -11.56
C LEU A 70 -5.22 0.93 -10.90
N ALA A 71 -4.64 1.97 -10.31
CA ALA A 71 -5.37 3.12 -9.79
C ALA A 71 -6.13 3.92 -10.87
N ARG A 72 -5.80 3.69 -12.14
CA ARG A 72 -6.48 4.30 -13.29
C ARG A 72 -7.58 3.44 -13.88
N ASP A 73 -7.84 2.24 -13.33
CA ASP A 73 -8.92 1.39 -13.81
C ASP A 73 -10.30 2.04 -13.55
N THR A 74 -10.88 2.57 -14.62
CA THR A 74 -12.18 3.24 -14.61
C THR A 74 -13.35 2.31 -14.88
N ARG A 75 -13.11 1.01 -15.08
CA ARG A 75 -14.20 0.06 -15.32
C ARG A 75 -15.11 -0.05 -14.10
N GLY A 76 -16.41 -0.19 -14.33
CA GLY A 76 -17.40 -0.36 -13.28
C GLY A 76 -17.21 -1.66 -12.49
N ASP A 77 -17.78 -1.74 -11.28
CA ASP A 77 -17.47 -2.81 -10.32
C ASP A 77 -17.74 -4.22 -10.82
N ARG A 78 -18.73 -4.41 -11.70
CA ARG A 78 -19.02 -5.71 -12.33
C ARG A 78 -17.88 -6.19 -13.24
N ASP A 79 -17.18 -5.27 -13.89
CA ASP A 79 -16.08 -5.57 -14.82
C ASP A 79 -14.70 -5.49 -14.14
N ALA A 80 -14.60 -4.78 -13.02
CA ALA A 80 -13.38 -4.67 -12.24
C ALA A 80 -13.17 -5.88 -11.31
N ALA A 81 -14.24 -6.43 -10.72
CA ALA A 81 -14.17 -7.64 -9.89
C ALA A 81 -13.74 -8.89 -10.70
N SER A 82 -13.89 -8.86 -12.02
CA SER A 82 -13.42 -9.90 -12.94
C SER A 82 -11.99 -9.64 -13.45
N SER A 83 -11.35 -8.55 -13.05
CA SER A 83 -9.97 -8.23 -13.42
C SER A 83 -8.97 -9.02 -12.59
N VAL A 84 -8.82 -10.29 -12.92
CA VAL A 84 -7.94 -11.24 -12.23
C VAL A 84 -6.43 -11.01 -12.48
N SER A 85 -6.05 -9.85 -13.02
CA SER A 85 -4.74 -9.63 -13.62
C SER A 85 -3.92 -8.57 -12.90
N PHE A 86 -2.71 -8.97 -12.47
CA PHE A 86 -1.63 -8.07 -12.08
C PHE A 86 -1.19 -7.15 -13.23
N PHE A 87 -1.28 -7.62 -14.48
CA PHE A 87 -0.87 -6.86 -15.66
C PHE A 87 -1.95 -5.86 -16.07
N PRO A 88 -1.63 -4.56 -16.15
CA PRO A 88 -2.53 -3.58 -16.73
C PRO A 88 -2.76 -3.86 -18.21
N THR A 89 -4.02 -3.90 -18.64
CA THR A 89 -4.40 -4.12 -20.05
C THR A 89 -5.05 -2.89 -20.65
N ARG A 90 -5.15 -2.80 -21.99
CA ARG A 90 -5.85 -1.70 -22.67
C ARG A 90 -7.32 -1.60 -22.29
N ALA A 91 -7.96 -2.71 -21.91
CA ALA A 91 -9.32 -2.69 -21.40
C ALA A 91 -9.42 -1.90 -20.08
N MET A 92 -8.41 -2.01 -19.22
CA MET A 92 -8.29 -1.23 -17.97
C MET A 92 -7.93 0.24 -18.24
N LEU A 93 -7.11 0.46 -19.28
CA LEU A 93 -6.48 1.72 -19.61
C LEU A 93 -7.03 2.29 -20.91
N SER A 94 -8.36 2.36 -21.04
CA SER A 94 -9.02 2.83 -22.26
C SER A 94 -8.64 4.27 -22.64
N SER A 95 -8.24 5.08 -21.66
CA SER A 95 -7.72 6.45 -21.84
C SER A 95 -6.21 6.52 -22.13
N GLY A 96 -5.53 5.38 -22.31
CA GLY A 96 -4.08 5.30 -22.47
C GLY A 96 -3.32 5.04 -21.17
N THR A 97 -2.00 4.87 -21.30
CA THR A 97 -1.07 4.72 -20.17
C THR A 97 -0.73 6.07 -19.57
N TYR A 98 -0.31 6.04 -18.31
CA TYR A 98 0.33 7.16 -17.66
C TYR A 98 1.76 6.79 -17.28
N ASP A 99 2.74 7.38 -17.98
CA ASP A 99 4.14 6.97 -17.92
C ASP A 99 5.01 8.01 -17.18
N GLU A 100 4.42 9.12 -16.74
CA GLU A 100 5.13 10.26 -16.19
C GLU A 100 5.86 9.93 -14.90
N GLN A 101 5.26 9.18 -13.96
CA GLN A 101 5.99 8.68 -12.78
C GLN A 101 7.13 7.71 -13.15
N LEU A 102 6.98 6.91 -14.20
CA LEU A 102 8.08 6.04 -14.65
C LEU A 102 9.22 6.88 -15.26
N ILE A 103 8.89 7.89 -16.05
CA ILE A 103 9.87 8.85 -16.60
C ILE A 103 10.57 9.58 -15.46
N ARG A 104 9.81 10.03 -14.46
CA ARG A 104 10.27 10.66 -13.22
C ARG A 104 11.27 9.79 -12.48
N ASP A 105 10.88 8.57 -12.12
CA ASP A 105 11.72 7.64 -11.36
C ASP A 105 13.02 7.30 -12.09
N VAL A 106 12.96 7.07 -13.41
CA VAL A 106 14.17 6.80 -14.21
C VAL A 106 15.04 8.06 -14.30
N SER A 107 14.45 9.23 -14.53
CA SER A 107 15.19 10.49 -14.67
C SER A 107 15.97 10.86 -13.41
N LEU A 108 15.38 10.65 -12.23
CA LEU A 108 16.02 10.89 -10.93
C LEU A 108 17.29 10.06 -10.70
N LYS A 109 17.46 8.96 -11.44
CA LYS A 109 18.65 8.10 -11.33
C LYS A 109 19.73 8.43 -12.35
N CYS A 110 19.53 9.42 -13.22
CA CYS A 110 20.49 9.84 -14.24
C CYS A 110 21.38 11.01 -13.77
N GLU A 111 22.66 11.04 -14.19
CA GLU A 111 23.64 12.09 -13.85
C GLU A 111 23.21 13.50 -14.31
N SER A 112 22.33 13.60 -15.30
CA SER A 112 21.78 14.87 -15.83
C SER A 112 20.26 14.86 -15.82
N SER A 113 19.71 14.47 -14.66
CA SER A 113 18.29 14.12 -14.43
C SER A 113 17.27 15.09 -15.02
N GLY A 114 17.50 16.40 -14.93
CA GLY A 114 16.57 17.44 -15.39
C GLY A 114 16.80 17.96 -16.82
N THR A 115 17.80 17.45 -17.55
CA THR A 115 18.08 17.99 -18.89
C THR A 115 17.02 17.56 -19.91
N PRO A 116 16.52 18.46 -20.78
CA PRO A 116 15.51 18.12 -21.80
C PRO A 116 15.94 16.95 -22.68
N THR A 117 17.25 16.83 -22.96
CA THR A 117 17.82 15.74 -23.75
C THR A 117 17.67 14.38 -23.05
N VAL A 118 18.01 14.28 -21.76
CA VAL A 118 17.87 13.02 -21.01
C VAL A 118 16.40 12.63 -20.91
N VAL A 119 15.52 13.57 -20.56
CA VAL A 119 14.07 13.33 -20.48
C VAL A 119 13.51 12.85 -21.83
N ALA A 120 13.89 13.50 -22.94
CA ALA A 120 13.46 13.09 -24.28
C ALA A 120 13.92 11.67 -24.63
N LYS A 121 15.14 11.29 -24.23
CA LYS A 121 15.65 9.92 -24.43
C LYS A 121 14.93 8.90 -23.58
N ILE A 122 14.59 9.22 -22.33
CA ILE A 122 13.78 8.35 -21.47
C ILE A 122 12.38 8.17 -22.06
N LYS A 123 11.73 9.25 -22.51
CA LYS A 123 10.42 9.19 -23.20
C LYS A 123 10.49 8.30 -24.43
N GLN A 124 11.51 8.48 -25.27
CA GLN A 124 11.73 7.63 -26.45
C GLN A 124 11.93 6.17 -26.07
N LEU A 125 12.73 5.88 -25.04
CA LEU A 125 12.98 4.52 -24.57
C LEU A 125 11.70 3.86 -24.08
N ILE A 126 10.92 4.54 -23.23
CA ILE A 126 9.67 4.01 -22.67
C ILE A 126 8.64 3.77 -23.77
N ALA A 127 8.47 4.72 -24.69
CA ALA A 127 7.57 4.56 -25.84
C ALA A 127 7.98 3.36 -26.72
N SER A 128 9.28 3.20 -26.97
CA SER A 128 9.81 2.08 -27.77
C SER A 128 9.70 0.75 -27.03
N PHE A 129 9.88 0.76 -25.71
CA PHE A 129 9.75 -0.43 -24.87
C PHE A 129 8.31 -0.95 -24.83
N ASN A 130 7.33 -0.03 -24.90
CA ASN A 130 5.90 -0.30 -25.00
C ASN A 130 5.39 -1.25 -23.91
N LEU A 131 5.53 -0.80 -22.66
CA LEU A 131 5.22 -1.58 -21.47
C LEU A 131 3.76 -2.07 -21.44
N SER A 132 2.81 -1.24 -21.90
CA SER A 132 1.40 -1.65 -22.00
C SER A 132 1.19 -2.84 -22.92
N LYS A 133 1.82 -2.84 -24.11
CA LYS A 133 1.68 -3.97 -25.03
C LYS A 133 2.28 -5.24 -24.45
N ARG A 134 3.46 -5.14 -23.84
CA ARG A 134 4.10 -6.28 -23.17
C ARG A 134 3.26 -6.83 -22.02
N CYS A 135 2.60 -5.97 -21.25
CA CYS A 135 1.68 -6.39 -20.18
C CYS A 135 0.43 -7.08 -20.75
N GLU A 136 -0.13 -6.56 -21.84
CA GLU A 136 -1.27 -7.18 -22.54
C GLU A 136 -0.91 -8.56 -23.09
N ASP A 137 0.24 -8.69 -23.75
CA ASP A 137 0.72 -9.97 -24.28
C ASP A 137 1.01 -10.96 -23.15
N ALA A 138 1.64 -10.53 -22.06
CA ALA A 138 1.86 -11.35 -20.88
C ALA A 138 0.54 -11.82 -20.25
N ALA A 139 -0.46 -10.95 -20.15
CA ALA A 139 -1.78 -11.31 -19.63
C ALA A 139 -2.46 -12.36 -20.51
N ALA A 140 -2.41 -12.19 -21.84
CA ALA A 140 -2.96 -13.15 -22.79
C ALA A 140 -2.26 -14.52 -22.73
N GLU A 141 -0.92 -14.53 -22.64
CA GLU A 141 -0.14 -15.76 -22.49
C GLU A 141 -0.48 -16.50 -21.19
N VAL A 142 -0.63 -15.78 -20.07
CA VAL A 142 -1.05 -16.38 -18.80
C VAL A 142 -2.44 -17.00 -18.94
N LEU A 143 -3.41 -16.27 -19.49
CA LEU A 143 -4.78 -16.79 -19.67
C LEU A 143 -4.80 -18.03 -20.56
N GLN A 144 -4.09 -18.01 -21.68
CA GLN A 144 -3.99 -19.15 -22.60
C GLN A 144 -3.38 -20.39 -21.91
N GLU A 145 -2.35 -20.20 -21.10
CA GLU A 145 -1.73 -21.29 -20.34
C GLU A 145 -2.69 -21.84 -19.27
N LEU A 146 -3.48 -20.99 -18.61
CA LEU A 146 -4.49 -21.43 -17.65
C LEU A 146 -5.67 -22.18 -18.28
N GLU A 147 -6.13 -21.76 -19.46
CA GLU A 147 -7.23 -22.42 -20.19
C GLU A 147 -6.85 -23.85 -20.62
N SER A 148 -5.59 -24.04 -20.98
CA SER A 148 -5.04 -25.35 -21.37
C SER A 148 -4.58 -26.20 -20.18
N ALA A 149 -4.51 -25.61 -18.97
CA ALA A 149 -3.97 -26.29 -17.81
C ALA A 149 -4.95 -27.27 -17.16
N SER A 150 -4.50 -28.52 -16.99
CA SER A 150 -5.17 -29.50 -16.14
C SER A 150 -4.72 -29.35 -14.67
N PRO A 151 -5.55 -29.71 -13.68
CA PRO A 151 -5.15 -29.63 -12.27
C PRO A 151 -3.85 -30.38 -11.91
N SER A 152 -3.47 -31.40 -12.69
CA SER A 152 -2.22 -32.14 -12.51
C SER A 152 -0.95 -31.34 -12.85
N ILE A 153 -1.08 -30.23 -13.57
CA ILE A 153 0.06 -29.37 -13.91
C ILE A 153 0.15 -28.10 -13.05
N TYR A 154 -0.78 -27.90 -12.11
CA TYR A 154 -0.71 -26.73 -11.25
C TYR A 154 0.52 -26.78 -10.37
N CYS A 155 1.20 -25.63 -10.26
CA CYS A 155 2.25 -25.46 -9.27
C CYS A 155 1.65 -25.56 -7.86
N THR A 156 2.46 -26.07 -6.92
CA THR A 156 2.06 -26.15 -5.50
C THR A 156 3.08 -25.44 -4.62
N PRO A 157 2.66 -24.73 -3.57
CA PRO A 157 3.58 -24.06 -2.67
C PRO A 157 4.21 -25.04 -1.69
N SER A 158 5.41 -24.71 -1.22
CA SER A 158 6.11 -25.39 -0.13
C SER A 158 6.56 -24.36 0.88
N LEU A 159 6.06 -24.47 2.11
CA LEU A 159 6.47 -23.61 3.21
C LEU A 159 7.69 -24.20 3.93
N ARG A 160 8.65 -23.35 4.24
CA ARG A 160 9.76 -23.61 5.16
C ARG A 160 9.84 -22.45 6.15
N ILE A 161 9.88 -22.76 7.44
CA ILE A 161 10.14 -21.75 8.48
C ILE A 161 11.63 -21.74 8.77
N ILE A 162 12.25 -20.58 8.69
CA ILE A 162 13.67 -20.37 9.03
C ILE A 162 13.71 -19.60 10.35
N ASP A 163 14.23 -20.23 11.39
CA ASP A 163 14.29 -19.64 12.72
C ASP A 163 15.17 -18.39 12.77
N ALA A 164 14.94 -17.52 13.76
CA ALA A 164 15.74 -16.33 14.03
C ALA A 164 17.23 -16.67 14.27
N ALA A 165 17.51 -17.77 14.95
CA ALA A 165 18.87 -18.21 15.30
C ALA A 165 19.67 -18.78 14.11
N GLU A 166 19.00 -19.24 13.04
CA GLU A 166 19.63 -19.88 11.88
C GLU A 166 20.16 -18.86 10.84
N VAL A 167 20.87 -17.83 11.28
CA VAL A 167 21.34 -16.73 10.40
C VAL A 167 22.22 -17.24 9.25
N GLY A 168 22.98 -18.32 9.47
CA GLY A 168 23.84 -18.94 8.45
C GLY A 168 23.09 -19.51 7.24
N ASN A 169 21.83 -19.92 7.43
CA ASN A 169 20.99 -20.49 6.37
C ASN A 169 20.21 -19.42 5.59
N ARG A 170 20.32 -18.14 5.98
CA ARG A 170 19.59 -17.03 5.37
C ARG A 170 20.34 -16.44 4.17
N THR A 171 19.61 -16.14 3.11
CA THR A 171 20.09 -15.32 1.99
C THR A 171 20.38 -13.88 2.45
N GLY A 172 21.10 -13.11 1.62
CA GLY A 172 21.43 -11.71 1.93
C GLY A 172 20.21 -10.79 2.09
N SER A 173 19.08 -11.09 1.45
CA SER A 173 17.82 -10.38 1.68
C SER A 173 17.16 -10.82 2.99
N GLN A 174 17.11 -12.13 3.26
CA GLN A 174 16.54 -12.71 4.47
C GLN A 174 17.25 -12.26 5.76
N ARG A 175 18.57 -12.06 5.72
CA ARG A 175 19.32 -11.55 6.89
C ARG A 175 18.89 -10.16 7.37
N ARG A 176 18.17 -9.40 6.54
CA ARG A 176 17.66 -8.08 6.92
C ARG A 176 16.38 -8.17 7.75
N VAL A 177 15.67 -9.30 7.68
CA VAL A 177 14.42 -9.53 8.40
C VAL A 177 14.72 -9.85 9.86
N HIS A 178 14.07 -9.12 10.77
CA HIS A 178 14.11 -9.39 12.21
C HIS A 178 13.16 -10.53 12.57
N GLY A 179 13.62 -11.45 13.42
CA GLY A 179 12.87 -12.63 13.81
C GLY A 179 12.85 -13.73 12.75
N ALA A 180 11.96 -14.71 12.92
CA ALA A 180 11.81 -15.86 12.03
C ALA A 180 11.17 -15.49 10.67
N ILE A 181 11.42 -16.31 9.64
CA ILE A 181 10.99 -16.07 8.26
C ILE A 181 10.13 -17.23 7.78
N ALA A 182 9.03 -16.92 7.10
CA ALA A 182 8.28 -17.86 6.30
C ALA A 182 8.80 -17.78 4.85
N GLU A 183 9.52 -18.81 4.41
CA GLU A 183 9.97 -18.97 3.03
C GLU A 183 9.00 -19.86 2.26
N ILE A 184 8.52 -19.37 1.13
CA ILE A 184 7.57 -20.07 0.26
C ILE A 184 8.27 -20.36 -1.06
N SER A 185 8.49 -21.65 -1.32
CA SER A 185 9.05 -22.16 -2.58
C SER A 185 7.94 -22.68 -3.49
N VAL A 186 8.18 -22.63 -4.80
CA VAL A 186 7.27 -23.19 -5.81
C VAL A 186 7.72 -24.60 -6.18
N ARG A 187 6.87 -25.60 -5.94
CA ARG A 187 7.04 -26.95 -6.48
C ARG A 187 6.34 -27.02 -7.82
N GLN A 188 7.12 -27.19 -8.88
CA GLN A 188 6.61 -27.33 -10.23
C GLN A 188 6.39 -28.80 -10.60
N PRO A 189 5.48 -29.09 -11.54
CA PRO A 189 5.39 -30.41 -12.14
C PRO A 189 6.72 -30.78 -12.80
N LYS A 190 7.05 -32.08 -12.82
CA LYS A 190 8.34 -32.61 -13.31
C LYS A 190 8.77 -32.15 -14.72
N HIS A 191 7.84 -31.65 -15.53
CA HIS A 191 8.07 -31.27 -16.92
C HIS A 191 8.35 -29.78 -17.12
N ALA A 192 8.20 -28.95 -16.08
CA ALA A 192 8.42 -27.51 -16.18
C ALA A 192 9.91 -27.18 -16.09
N ARG A 193 10.40 -26.31 -16.99
CA ARG A 193 11.83 -25.99 -17.15
C ARG A 193 12.28 -24.68 -16.50
N HIS A 194 11.36 -23.84 -16.05
CA HIS A 194 11.68 -22.48 -15.58
C HIS A 194 11.42 -22.33 -14.09
N GLY A 195 12.47 -22.22 -13.27
CA GLY A 195 12.33 -22.06 -11.82
C GLY A 195 11.71 -20.71 -11.45
N CYS A 196 10.72 -20.73 -10.55
CA CYS A 196 10.27 -19.55 -9.82
C CYS A 196 11.04 -19.52 -8.48
N PRO A 197 11.79 -18.44 -8.17
CA PRO A 197 12.58 -18.35 -6.96
C PRO A 197 11.67 -18.29 -5.72
N PRO A 198 12.18 -18.71 -4.55
CA PRO A 198 11.43 -18.61 -3.32
C PRO A 198 11.18 -17.14 -2.95
N VAL A 199 10.01 -16.88 -2.37
CA VAL A 199 9.68 -15.60 -1.74
C VAL A 199 9.72 -15.75 -0.22
N SER A 200 9.98 -14.67 0.48
CA SER A 200 10.12 -14.69 1.94
C SER A 200 9.39 -13.51 2.55
N ILE A 201 8.58 -13.77 3.57
CA ILE A 201 7.97 -12.75 4.42
C ILE A 201 8.32 -13.04 5.89
N PRO A 202 8.32 -12.04 6.78
CA PRO A 202 8.45 -12.31 8.20
C PRO A 202 7.37 -13.29 8.67
N LEU A 203 7.72 -14.17 9.62
CA LEU A 203 6.77 -15.13 10.17
C LEU A 203 5.57 -14.43 10.83
N ALA A 204 5.80 -13.27 11.45
CA ALA A 204 4.77 -12.43 12.02
C ALA A 204 3.70 -12.04 10.98
N ALA A 205 4.13 -11.60 9.79
CA ALA A 205 3.22 -11.29 8.69
C ALA A 205 2.48 -12.54 8.19
N TYR A 206 3.16 -13.69 8.07
CA TYR A 206 2.50 -14.95 7.70
C TYR A 206 1.43 -15.38 8.72
N LYS A 207 1.68 -15.20 10.01
CA LYS A 207 0.71 -15.48 11.07
C LYS A 207 -0.45 -14.51 11.08
N LYS A 208 -0.22 -13.24 10.75
CA LYS A 208 -1.31 -12.28 10.48
C LYS A 208 -2.19 -12.74 9.32
N LEU A 209 -1.60 -13.20 8.21
CA LEU A 209 -2.38 -13.76 7.09
C LEU A 209 -3.23 -14.96 7.55
N GLU A 210 -2.71 -15.82 8.43
CA GLU A 210 -3.47 -16.95 8.98
C GLU A 210 -4.69 -16.47 9.78
N MET A 211 -4.51 -15.48 10.65
CA MET A 211 -5.59 -14.86 11.42
C MET A 211 -6.65 -14.24 10.50
N CYS A 212 -6.24 -13.45 9.51
CA CYS A 212 -7.13 -12.85 8.53
C CYS A 212 -7.90 -13.90 7.73
N TYR A 213 -7.22 -14.94 7.24
CA TYR A 213 -7.86 -16.00 6.47
C TYR A 213 -8.92 -16.75 7.28
N LYS A 214 -8.63 -17.10 8.54
CA LYS A 214 -9.58 -17.73 9.46
C LYS A 214 -10.85 -16.90 9.60
N HIS A 215 -10.72 -15.59 9.71
CA HIS A 215 -11.86 -14.70 9.91
C HIS A 215 -12.66 -14.46 8.62
N PHE A 216 -11.99 -14.13 7.52
CA PHE A 216 -12.66 -13.62 6.32
C PHE A 216 -13.03 -14.70 5.29
N ALA A 217 -12.26 -15.79 5.20
CA ALA A 217 -12.35 -16.70 4.05
C ALA A 217 -12.53 -18.18 4.40
N GLU A 218 -12.06 -18.64 5.56
CA GLU A 218 -12.00 -20.08 5.90
C GLU A 218 -13.34 -20.79 5.68
N LYS A 219 -14.44 -20.22 6.17
CA LYS A 219 -15.77 -20.82 6.04
C LYS A 219 -16.19 -20.94 4.57
N THR A 220 -16.13 -19.85 3.82
CA THR A 220 -16.54 -19.79 2.40
C THR A 220 -15.67 -20.69 1.52
N ASP A 221 -14.35 -20.65 1.70
CA ASP A 221 -13.41 -21.53 0.99
C ASP A 221 -13.58 -23.00 1.41
N GLY A 222 -13.95 -23.27 2.67
CA GLY A 222 -14.22 -24.60 3.19
C GLY A 222 -15.46 -25.25 2.57
N GLU A 223 -16.53 -24.47 2.45
CA GLU A 223 -17.78 -24.89 1.79
C GLU A 223 -17.58 -25.06 0.28
N ARG A 224 -16.86 -24.14 -0.37
CA ARG A 224 -16.64 -24.15 -1.83
C ARG A 224 -15.61 -25.19 -2.29
N TYR A 225 -14.57 -25.44 -1.49
CA TYR A 225 -13.46 -26.33 -1.83
C TYR A 225 -13.20 -27.40 -0.75
N PRO A 226 -14.18 -28.30 -0.47
CA PRO A 226 -14.12 -29.25 0.64
C PRO A 226 -13.06 -30.36 0.47
N ARG A 227 -12.49 -30.52 -0.73
CA ARG A 227 -11.45 -31.53 -1.01
C ARG A 227 -10.03 -31.09 -0.64
N LEU A 228 -9.83 -29.80 -0.41
CA LEU A 228 -8.60 -29.29 0.16
C LEU A 228 -8.80 -29.25 1.68
N ASP A 229 -7.80 -29.63 2.47
CA ASP A 229 -7.87 -29.33 3.90
C ASP A 229 -7.61 -27.83 4.17
N TYR A 230 -7.83 -27.41 5.41
CA TYR A 230 -7.59 -26.03 5.85
C TYR A 230 -6.17 -25.56 5.52
N GLY A 231 -5.16 -26.36 5.87
CA GLY A 231 -3.75 -26.00 5.70
C GLY A 231 -3.38 -25.76 4.24
N ASN A 232 -3.87 -26.62 3.34
CA ASN A 232 -3.67 -26.48 1.90
C ASN A 232 -4.38 -25.25 1.33
N ARG A 233 -5.63 -24.98 1.70
CA ARG A 233 -6.34 -23.77 1.23
C ARG A 233 -5.65 -22.50 1.69
N PHE A 234 -5.34 -22.41 2.97
CA PHE A 234 -4.63 -21.26 3.54
C PHE A 234 -3.25 -21.07 2.89
N LEU A 235 -2.44 -22.13 2.79
CA LEU A 235 -1.10 -22.03 2.21
C LEU A 235 -1.15 -21.57 0.74
N LEU A 236 -2.10 -22.06 -0.05
CA LEU A 236 -2.29 -21.61 -1.44
C LEU A 236 -2.62 -20.11 -1.51
N ARG A 237 -3.52 -19.62 -0.65
CA ARG A 237 -3.90 -18.19 -0.60
C ARG A 237 -2.74 -17.32 -0.11
N ALA A 238 -2.06 -17.72 0.97
CA ALA A 238 -0.93 -16.97 1.52
C ALA A 238 0.27 -16.93 0.54
N ALA A 239 0.54 -18.04 -0.14
CA ALA A 239 1.57 -18.10 -1.18
C ALA A 239 1.26 -17.23 -2.39
N THR A 240 -0.02 -17.13 -2.76
CA THR A 240 -0.50 -16.22 -3.82
C THR A 240 -0.18 -14.77 -3.45
N ILE A 241 -0.50 -14.35 -2.21
CA ILE A 241 -0.19 -12.99 -1.71
C ILE A 241 1.31 -12.72 -1.66
N ALA A 242 2.09 -13.63 -1.07
CA ALA A 242 3.53 -13.45 -0.95
C ALA A 242 4.18 -13.32 -2.34
N LEU A 243 3.75 -14.13 -3.31
CA LEU A 243 4.31 -14.06 -4.66
C LEU A 243 3.90 -12.77 -5.38
N ARG A 244 2.64 -12.33 -5.23
CA ARG A 244 2.14 -11.07 -5.80
C ARG A 244 2.91 -9.86 -5.27
N TYR A 245 3.07 -9.74 -3.95
CA TYR A 245 3.64 -8.54 -3.34
C TYR A 245 5.18 -8.56 -3.28
N GLU A 246 5.79 -9.67 -2.87
CA GLU A 246 7.26 -9.77 -2.76
C GLU A 246 7.92 -10.19 -4.07
N GLY A 247 7.27 -11.08 -4.82
CA GLY A 247 7.78 -11.52 -6.12
C GLY A 247 7.51 -10.51 -7.23
N CYS A 248 6.23 -10.22 -7.49
CA CYS A 248 5.83 -9.41 -8.63
C CYS A 248 6.00 -7.93 -8.36
N LEU A 249 5.45 -7.39 -7.27
CA LEU A 249 5.48 -5.96 -7.03
C LEU A 249 6.83 -5.48 -6.47
N ALA A 250 7.49 -6.31 -5.65
CA ALA A 250 8.77 -6.03 -4.98
C ALA A 250 8.71 -4.78 -4.07
N THR A 251 7.67 -4.71 -3.25
CA THR A 251 7.26 -3.50 -2.49
C THR A 251 8.19 -3.04 -1.37
N GLY A 252 9.30 -3.73 -1.09
CA GLY A 252 10.11 -3.51 0.12
C GLY A 252 10.68 -2.10 0.34
N SER A 253 10.46 -1.16 -0.58
CA SER A 253 10.81 0.26 -0.49
C SER A 253 9.71 1.24 -0.94
N LEU A 254 8.54 0.76 -1.37
CA LEU A 254 7.53 1.62 -2.03
C LEU A 254 6.65 2.40 -1.07
N GLN A 255 6.52 1.92 0.16
CA GLN A 255 5.72 2.56 1.18
C GLN A 255 6.13 2.01 2.55
N LEU A 256 6.40 2.90 3.49
CA LEU A 256 6.56 2.55 4.89
C LEU A 256 5.23 2.76 5.60
N CYS A 257 4.92 1.87 6.55
CA CYS A 257 3.70 2.02 7.34
C CYS A 257 3.86 3.19 8.30
N ALA A 258 2.80 3.98 8.46
CA ALA A 258 2.73 4.96 9.53
C ALA A 258 2.95 4.30 10.90
N ASP A 259 3.26 5.12 11.91
CA ASP A 259 3.51 4.64 13.26
C ASP A 259 2.34 3.77 13.74
N ILE A 260 2.60 2.47 13.89
CA ILE A 260 1.59 1.51 14.32
C ILE A 260 1.10 1.88 15.73
N SER A 261 1.94 2.48 16.56
CA SER A 261 1.59 2.92 17.91
C SER A 261 0.53 4.02 17.88
N LEU A 262 0.58 4.92 16.89
CA LEU A 262 -0.46 5.91 16.65
C LEU A 262 -1.78 5.22 16.28
N LYS A 263 -1.76 4.26 15.34
CA LYS A 263 -2.97 3.52 14.93
C LYS A 263 -3.59 2.75 16.11
N GLN A 264 -2.75 2.14 16.94
CA GLN A 264 -3.19 1.43 18.15
C GLN A 264 -3.77 2.39 19.20
N HIS A 265 -3.15 3.55 19.42
CA HIS A 265 -3.66 4.59 20.31
C HIS A 265 -5.05 5.06 19.86
N LEU A 266 -5.22 5.38 18.58
CA LEU A 266 -6.49 5.85 18.03
C LEU A 266 -7.57 4.77 18.02
N HIS A 267 -7.20 3.52 17.73
CA HIS A 267 -8.12 2.39 17.86
C HIS A 267 -8.59 2.22 19.33
N ALA A 268 -7.66 2.26 20.28
CA ALA A 268 -7.98 2.15 21.72
C ALA A 268 -8.86 3.31 22.22
N ALA A 269 -8.74 4.49 21.59
CA ALA A 269 -9.60 5.65 21.87
C ALA A 269 -11.03 5.55 21.33
N GLY A 270 -11.35 4.49 20.57
CA GLY A 270 -12.71 4.19 20.11
C GLY A 270 -12.94 4.36 18.61
N TYR A 271 -11.91 4.65 17.82
CA TYR A 271 -12.02 4.66 16.36
C TYR A 271 -12.04 3.26 15.76
N HIS A 272 -12.75 3.09 14.65
CA HIS A 272 -12.55 1.98 13.73
C HIS A 272 -11.51 2.37 12.68
N VAL A 273 -10.27 1.92 12.89
CA VAL A 273 -9.12 2.30 12.06
C VAL A 273 -9.02 1.40 10.83
N MET A 274 -8.99 1.99 9.64
CA MET A 274 -8.81 1.28 8.37
C MET A 274 -7.72 1.94 7.52
N ASP A 275 -6.83 1.11 6.98
CA ASP A 275 -5.80 1.56 6.06
C ASP A 275 -6.36 1.64 4.64
N LEU A 276 -6.29 2.83 4.02
CA LEU A 276 -6.75 2.99 2.63
C LEU A 276 -5.73 2.51 1.60
N CYS A 277 -4.43 2.58 1.91
CA CYS A 277 -3.37 2.18 1.00
C CYS A 277 -2.53 1.08 1.65
N ALA A 278 -3.00 -0.16 1.57
CA ALA A 278 -2.30 -1.30 2.18
C ALA A 278 -2.39 -2.59 1.34
N SER A 279 -1.89 -3.65 1.94
CA SER A 279 -1.87 -5.02 1.49
C SER A 279 -2.17 -5.93 2.68
N PRO A 280 -2.57 -7.19 2.46
CA PRO A 280 -2.70 -8.14 3.55
C PRO A 280 -1.43 -8.27 4.42
N ILE A 281 -0.25 -8.00 3.83
CA ILE A 281 1.05 -8.10 4.50
C ILE A 281 1.25 -6.93 5.47
N ASN A 282 0.97 -5.69 5.05
CA ASN A 282 1.35 -4.48 5.79
C ASN A 282 0.19 -3.74 6.49
N ALA A 283 -1.06 -4.09 6.17
CA ALA A 283 -2.24 -3.47 6.78
C ALA A 283 -2.24 -3.62 8.31
N TYR A 284 -2.73 -2.58 8.98
CA TYR A 284 -3.12 -2.61 10.39
C TYR A 284 -4.38 -3.46 10.55
N MET A 285 -4.25 -4.61 11.20
CA MET A 285 -5.32 -5.60 11.37
C MET A 285 -5.72 -5.77 12.83
N GLY A 286 -5.56 -4.73 13.64
CA GLY A 286 -6.01 -4.72 15.03
C GLY A 286 -4.95 -4.33 16.07
N SER A 287 -5.42 -4.19 17.31
CA SER A 287 -4.66 -3.78 18.49
C SER A 287 -4.62 -4.87 19.56
N PRO A 288 -3.55 -4.99 20.37
CA PRO A 288 -3.66 -5.70 21.64
C PRO A 288 -4.61 -5.01 22.61
N LYS A 289 -5.36 -5.81 23.39
CA LYS A 289 -6.27 -5.31 24.45
C LYS A 289 -5.56 -4.28 25.34
N THR A 290 -6.29 -3.21 25.67
CA THR A 290 -5.89 -2.10 26.53
C THR A 290 -5.18 -2.59 27.79
N GLY A 291 -3.89 -2.25 27.92
CA GLY A 291 -3.06 -2.63 29.08
C GLY A 291 -1.59 -2.92 28.78
N SER A 292 -1.18 -3.03 27.51
CA SER A 292 0.21 -3.29 27.13
C SER A 292 0.83 -2.09 26.40
N TYR A 293 1.09 -1.01 27.13
CA TYR A 293 2.02 0.03 26.69
C TYR A 293 3.10 0.18 27.73
N ASN A 294 4.10 -0.70 27.66
CA ASN A 294 5.41 -0.49 28.25
C ASN A 294 6.42 -1.25 27.38
N ASN A 295 7.12 -0.46 26.55
CA ASN A 295 8.42 -0.73 25.94
C ASN A 295 8.93 -2.17 26.06
N ASN A 296 8.60 -3.01 25.08
CA ASN A 296 9.46 -4.09 24.62
C ASN A 296 9.19 -4.26 23.12
N GLU A 297 10.26 -4.26 22.32
CA GLU A 297 10.27 -4.24 20.86
C GLU A 297 9.74 -5.53 20.18
N ASP A 298 8.84 -6.26 20.85
CA ASP A 298 8.30 -7.52 20.34
C ASP A 298 7.10 -7.26 19.42
N SER A 299 7.21 -7.79 18.19
CA SER A 299 6.20 -7.85 17.11
C SER A 299 4.74 -7.61 17.55
N SER A 300 4.16 -6.49 17.09
CA SER A 300 2.87 -5.90 17.50
C SER A 300 1.58 -6.65 17.10
N LEU A 301 1.63 -7.96 16.84
CA LEU A 301 0.54 -8.69 16.16
C LEU A 301 -0.32 -9.61 17.04
N GLU A 302 -0.09 -9.72 18.36
CA GLU A 302 -0.63 -10.86 19.11
C GLU A 302 -1.91 -10.64 19.95
N GLY A 303 -2.64 -9.53 19.82
CA GLY A 303 -3.64 -9.19 20.85
C GLY A 303 -5.11 -8.95 20.47
N GLU A 304 -5.52 -9.05 19.20
CA GLU A 304 -6.93 -8.95 18.81
C GLU A 304 -7.41 -10.21 18.07
N LYS A 305 -8.64 -10.65 18.36
CA LYS A 305 -9.23 -11.86 17.74
C LYS A 305 -9.90 -11.58 16.39
N VAL A 306 -10.24 -10.33 16.11
CA VAL A 306 -10.99 -9.93 14.92
C VAL A 306 -10.14 -8.95 14.13
N PRO A 307 -9.65 -9.33 12.94
CA PRO A 307 -8.89 -8.44 12.08
C PRO A 307 -9.76 -7.32 11.50
N ASN A 308 -9.18 -6.12 11.38
CA ASN A 308 -9.80 -5.00 10.68
C ASN A 308 -9.86 -5.21 9.16
N HIS A 309 -10.72 -4.43 8.50
CA HIS A 309 -10.72 -4.31 7.05
C HIS A 309 -9.74 -3.24 6.58
N PHE A 310 -9.35 -3.29 5.31
CA PHE A 310 -8.43 -2.35 4.67
C PHE A 310 -8.74 -2.25 3.18
N CYS A 311 -8.15 -1.28 2.49
CA CYS A 311 -8.17 -1.18 1.03
C CYS A 311 -6.82 -1.59 0.43
N SER A 312 -6.86 -2.18 -0.76
CA SER A 312 -5.69 -2.64 -1.48
C SER A 312 -5.83 -2.57 -3.00
N ALA A 313 -4.70 -2.66 -3.70
CA ALA A 313 -4.65 -2.61 -5.16
C ALA A 313 -5.18 -3.89 -5.83
N PHE A 314 -5.19 -5.03 -5.13
CA PHE A 314 -5.44 -6.35 -5.72
C PHE A 314 -6.61 -7.08 -5.05
N PRO A 315 -7.86 -6.62 -5.22
CA PRO A 315 -9.02 -7.25 -4.58
C PRO A 315 -9.20 -8.73 -4.96
N ASP A 316 -8.72 -9.16 -6.12
CA ASP A 316 -8.83 -10.54 -6.60
C ASP A 316 -8.11 -11.56 -5.70
N THR A 317 -7.01 -11.13 -5.06
CA THR A 317 -6.24 -11.96 -4.13
C THR A 317 -6.44 -11.54 -2.67
N ASP A 318 -6.69 -10.26 -2.43
CA ASP A 318 -6.61 -9.69 -1.09
C ASP A 318 -7.93 -9.75 -0.32
N CYS A 319 -9.06 -9.94 -1.02
CA CYS A 319 -10.38 -10.05 -0.38
C CYS A 319 -10.45 -11.22 0.61
N TYR A 320 -9.71 -12.30 0.37
CA TYR A 320 -9.61 -13.46 1.29
C TYR A 320 -8.92 -13.13 2.63
N PHE A 321 -8.35 -11.93 2.74
CA PHE A 321 -7.64 -11.45 3.92
C PHE A 321 -8.21 -10.15 4.48
N GLY A 322 -9.37 -9.68 3.97
CA GLY A 322 -10.07 -8.50 4.51
C GLY A 322 -10.03 -7.25 3.64
N SER A 323 -9.52 -7.35 2.40
CA SER A 323 -9.53 -6.19 1.49
C SER A 323 -10.94 -5.83 1.02
N LEU A 324 -11.25 -4.54 1.07
CA LEU A 324 -12.45 -3.90 0.50
C LEU A 324 -12.22 -3.40 -0.93
N GLY A 325 -11.06 -3.71 -1.52
CA GLY A 325 -10.66 -3.25 -2.84
C GLY A 325 -9.98 -1.89 -2.84
N SER A 326 -9.98 -1.21 -3.99
CA SER A 326 -9.21 0.02 -4.19
C SER A 326 -9.76 1.19 -3.38
N ALA A 327 -8.86 1.96 -2.74
CA ALA A 327 -9.20 3.21 -2.05
C ALA A 327 -9.96 4.20 -2.93
N LEU A 328 -9.68 4.23 -4.23
CA LEU A 328 -10.34 5.13 -5.17
C LEU A 328 -11.82 4.81 -5.40
N LYS A 329 -12.23 3.59 -5.06
CA LYS A 329 -13.61 3.09 -5.14
C LYS A 329 -14.23 2.89 -3.75
N PHE A 330 -13.51 3.24 -2.69
CA PHE A 330 -14.00 3.08 -1.33
C PHE A 330 -15.15 4.05 -1.05
N ASP A 331 -16.26 3.51 -0.53
CA ASP A 331 -17.44 4.26 -0.10
C ASP A 331 -17.47 4.33 1.43
N VAL A 332 -17.20 5.53 1.94
CA VAL A 332 -17.12 5.83 3.37
C VAL A 332 -18.45 5.60 4.08
N GLU A 333 -19.56 6.00 3.47
CA GLU A 333 -20.89 5.86 4.09
C GLU A 333 -21.31 4.40 4.14
N ALA A 334 -21.07 3.66 3.07
CA ALA A 334 -21.36 2.23 3.02
C ALA A 334 -20.53 1.46 4.05
N ALA A 335 -19.24 1.79 4.21
CA ALA A 335 -18.38 1.17 5.20
C ALA A 335 -18.82 1.48 6.64
N TYR A 336 -19.14 2.75 6.94
CA TYR A 336 -19.61 3.16 8.27
C TYR A 336 -20.89 2.44 8.68
N ASN A 337 -21.84 2.30 7.73
CA ASN A 337 -23.14 1.69 7.99
C ASN A 337 -23.16 0.16 7.82
N SER A 338 -22.06 -0.44 7.39
CA SER A 338 -21.99 -1.88 7.15
C SER A 338 -21.94 -2.65 8.46
N PRO A 339 -22.88 -3.58 8.71
CA PRO A 339 -22.85 -4.43 9.91
C PRO A 339 -21.72 -5.46 9.87
N VAL A 340 -21.04 -5.63 8.72
CA VAL A 340 -19.90 -6.54 8.57
C VAL A 340 -18.59 -5.80 8.77
N VAL A 341 -18.47 -4.58 8.24
CA VAL A 341 -17.22 -3.80 8.31
C VAL A 341 -17.11 -3.07 9.65
N ASN A 342 -18.17 -2.37 10.05
CA ASN A 342 -18.22 -1.57 11.27
C ASN A 342 -19.45 -1.93 12.13
N PRO A 343 -19.48 -3.16 12.71
CA PRO A 343 -20.65 -3.67 13.42
C PRO A 343 -21.09 -2.78 14.60
N GLU A 344 -20.14 -2.11 15.25
CA GLU A 344 -20.37 -1.25 16.40
C GLU A 344 -20.70 0.20 16.03
N LYS A 345 -20.70 0.54 14.73
CA LYS A 345 -20.89 1.91 14.21
C LYS A 345 -19.96 2.93 14.88
N LYS A 346 -18.70 2.54 15.09
CA LYS A 346 -17.67 3.45 15.60
C LYS A 346 -17.33 4.52 14.56
N PRO A 347 -16.87 5.71 14.98
CA PRO A 347 -16.25 6.68 14.07
C PRO A 347 -15.16 6.00 13.24
N LEU A 348 -15.18 6.22 11.91
CA LEU A 348 -14.11 5.70 11.06
C LEU A 348 -12.88 6.61 11.19
N LEU A 349 -11.72 5.98 11.29
CA LEU A 349 -10.44 6.65 11.06
C LEU A 349 -9.78 6.03 9.84
N LEU A 350 -9.68 6.80 8.76
CA LEU A 350 -9.11 6.34 7.51
C LEU A 350 -7.67 6.83 7.39
N THR A 351 -6.72 5.93 7.37
CA THR A 351 -5.30 6.30 7.29
C THR A 351 -4.80 6.17 5.86
N LEU A 352 -4.19 7.24 5.35
CA LEU A 352 -3.49 7.28 4.07
C LEU A 352 -1.99 7.30 4.35
N ASP A 353 -1.41 6.11 4.37
CA ASP A 353 0.04 5.92 4.31
C ASP A 353 0.42 6.10 2.84
N VAL A 354 1.10 7.18 2.51
CA VAL A 354 1.15 7.62 1.11
C VAL A 354 2.22 6.84 0.33
N PRO A 355 1.87 6.18 -0.78
CA PRO A 355 2.85 5.53 -1.65
C PRO A 355 3.77 6.57 -2.29
N TYR A 356 5.06 6.24 -2.50
CA TYR A 356 6.05 7.13 -3.14
C TYR A 356 5.82 7.29 -4.66
N ASP A 357 4.63 7.68 -5.07
CA ASP A 357 4.15 7.81 -6.44
C ASP A 357 3.24 9.05 -6.54
N GLU A 358 3.73 10.10 -7.20
CA GLU A 358 3.07 11.42 -7.23
C GLU A 358 1.69 11.36 -7.90
N ASP A 359 1.48 10.43 -8.83
CA ASP A 359 0.23 10.30 -9.59
C ASP A 359 -0.84 9.56 -8.81
N LEU A 360 -0.42 8.48 -8.14
CA LEU A 360 -1.27 7.76 -7.23
C LEU A 360 -1.73 8.68 -6.11
N CYS A 361 -0.83 9.53 -5.60
CA CYS A 361 -1.17 10.60 -4.66
C CYS A 361 -2.23 11.54 -5.23
N GLU A 362 -2.02 12.12 -6.41
CA GLU A 362 -2.98 13.06 -7.02
C GLU A 362 -4.39 12.47 -7.10
N ARG A 363 -4.52 11.18 -7.46
CA ARG A 363 -5.81 10.49 -7.52
C ARG A 363 -6.41 10.24 -6.15
N LEU A 364 -5.62 9.72 -5.21
CA LEU A 364 -6.08 9.43 -3.85
C LEU A 364 -6.54 10.71 -3.15
N PHE A 365 -5.78 11.79 -3.28
CA PHE A 365 -6.10 13.07 -2.66
C PHE A 365 -7.25 13.79 -3.36
N SER A 366 -7.39 13.65 -4.68
CA SER A 366 -8.60 14.11 -5.37
C SER A 366 -9.85 13.35 -4.88
N LYS A 367 -9.75 12.04 -4.61
CA LYS A 367 -10.85 11.27 -4.02
C LYS A 367 -11.14 11.73 -2.58
N LEU A 368 -10.11 11.94 -1.77
CA LEU A 368 -10.26 12.48 -0.41
C LEU A 368 -10.97 13.83 -0.40
N VAL A 369 -10.60 14.75 -1.30
CA VAL A 369 -11.25 16.06 -1.47
C VAL A 369 -12.76 15.88 -1.73
N ASN A 370 -13.13 14.98 -2.63
CA ASN A 370 -14.55 14.71 -2.92
C ASN A 370 -15.27 14.11 -1.71
N ASP A 371 -14.63 13.19 -0.99
CA ASP A 371 -15.21 12.55 0.21
C ASP A 371 -15.43 13.56 1.34
N MET A 372 -14.47 14.47 1.56
CA MET A 372 -14.60 15.56 2.52
C MET A 372 -15.76 16.51 2.17
N GLN A 373 -15.88 16.89 0.89
CA GLN A 373 -16.98 17.73 0.43
C GLN A 373 -18.34 17.05 0.58
N GLN A 374 -18.42 15.75 0.27
CA GLN A 374 -19.64 14.97 0.43
C GLN A 374 -20.01 14.83 1.93
N ALA A 375 -19.04 14.56 2.79
CA ALA A 375 -19.25 14.47 4.24
C ALA A 375 -19.74 15.80 4.81
N ALA A 376 -19.13 16.92 4.43
CA ALA A 376 -19.55 18.26 4.85
C ALA A 376 -20.97 18.60 4.37
N SER A 377 -21.29 18.32 3.11
CA SER A 377 -22.64 18.55 2.55
C SER A 377 -23.70 17.74 3.28
N LYS A 378 -23.44 16.45 3.55
CA LYS A 378 -24.37 15.58 4.28
C LYS A 378 -24.53 16.00 5.73
N MET A 379 -23.46 16.42 6.39
CA MET A 379 -23.51 16.94 7.75
C MET A 379 -24.37 18.22 7.83
N MET A 380 -24.23 19.12 6.86
CA MET A 380 -25.06 20.33 6.77
C MET A 380 -26.56 19.97 6.67
N ILE A 381 -26.92 19.03 5.80
CA ILE A 381 -28.31 18.55 5.65
C ILE A 381 -28.82 17.90 6.95
N ALA A 382 -27.99 17.11 7.63
CA ALA A 382 -28.34 16.48 8.90
C ALA A 382 -28.63 17.54 9.97
N ASN A 383 -27.77 18.55 10.09
CA ASN A 383 -27.93 19.65 11.04
C ASN A 383 -29.20 20.46 10.78
N GLU A 384 -29.48 20.81 9.51
CA GLU A 384 -30.70 21.52 9.12
C GLU A 384 -31.97 20.74 9.50
N LYS A 385 -31.92 19.41 9.41
CA LYS A 385 -33.04 18.52 9.73
C LYS A 385 -33.05 18.00 11.17
N GLN A 386 -32.10 18.42 12.00
CA GLN A 386 -31.89 17.92 13.37
C GLN A 386 -31.80 16.38 13.42
N LEU A 387 -31.15 15.78 12.42
CA LEU A 387 -30.89 14.35 12.35
C LEU A 387 -29.46 14.05 12.81
N PRO A 388 -29.19 12.85 13.35
CA PRO A 388 -27.82 12.43 13.62
C PRO A 388 -27.00 12.37 12.32
N PRO A 389 -25.67 12.53 12.40
CA PRO A 389 -24.80 12.39 11.24
C PRO A 389 -25.01 11.03 10.54
N PRO A 390 -25.07 10.98 9.20
CA PRO A 390 -25.25 9.72 8.49
C PRO A 390 -24.02 8.80 8.61
N PHE A 391 -22.85 9.39 8.84
CA PHE A 391 -21.60 8.73 9.17
C PHE A 391 -20.65 9.72 9.85
N VAL A 392 -19.67 9.17 10.58
CA VAL A 392 -18.57 9.93 11.17
C VAL A 392 -17.25 9.39 10.61
N VAL A 393 -16.45 10.27 10.01
CA VAL A 393 -15.16 9.92 9.40
C VAL A 393 -14.10 10.97 9.69
N ASP A 394 -12.94 10.52 10.14
CA ASP A 394 -11.73 11.33 10.22
C ASP A 394 -10.60 10.68 9.43
N TYR A 395 -9.57 11.45 9.09
CA TYR A 395 -8.43 10.99 8.30
C TYR A 395 -7.10 11.31 8.98
N VAL A 396 -6.16 10.39 8.83
CA VAL A 396 -4.74 10.63 9.14
C VAL A 396 -3.94 10.46 7.86
N LEU A 397 -3.24 11.50 7.46
CA LEU A 397 -2.35 11.48 6.30
C LEU A 397 -0.91 11.39 6.82
N VAL A 398 -0.14 10.45 6.29
CA VAL A 398 1.29 10.33 6.58
C VAL A 398 2.06 10.42 5.27
N LEU A 399 2.74 11.54 5.11
CA LEU A 399 3.37 11.97 3.87
C LEU A 399 4.88 12.10 4.06
N PRO A 400 5.73 11.64 3.11
CA PRO A 400 7.08 12.18 3.05
C PRO A 400 7.00 13.69 2.82
N LEU A 401 7.90 14.44 3.47
CA LEU A 401 7.97 15.90 3.39
C LEU A 401 8.55 16.38 2.04
N TRP A 402 8.07 15.87 0.93
CA TRP A 402 8.46 16.32 -0.41
C TRP A 402 7.59 17.48 -0.85
N TRP A 403 6.31 17.43 -0.50
CA TRP A 403 5.34 18.47 -0.82
C TRP A 403 5.22 19.43 0.35
N ASP A 404 5.17 20.72 0.05
CA ASP A 404 4.74 21.74 1.00
C ASP A 404 3.21 21.83 0.92
N LEU A 405 2.51 21.26 1.90
CA LEU A 405 1.05 21.31 1.99
C LEU A 405 0.64 22.57 2.77
N PRO A 406 0.04 23.57 2.11
CA PRO A 406 -0.23 24.87 2.72
C PRO A 406 -1.54 24.85 3.51
N MET A 407 -1.63 23.98 4.52
CA MET A 407 -2.81 23.88 5.39
C MET A 407 -3.01 25.18 6.19
N GLU A 408 -4.27 25.57 6.45
CA GLU A 408 -4.61 26.75 7.25
C GLU A 408 -4.46 26.51 8.78
N ARG A 409 -3.41 25.79 9.18
CA ARG A 409 -3.04 25.52 10.57
C ARG A 409 -1.53 25.69 10.73
N LYS A 410 -1.09 26.26 11.86
CA LYS A 410 0.34 26.34 12.18
C LYS A 410 0.91 24.92 12.30
N LYS A 411 1.97 24.63 11.55
CA LYS A 411 2.69 23.36 11.63
C LYS A 411 3.46 23.27 12.95
N LEU A 412 3.54 22.06 13.49
CA LEU A 412 4.27 21.75 14.72
C LEU A 412 5.55 21.00 14.37
N LEU A 413 6.71 21.51 14.78
CA LEU A 413 7.99 20.88 14.46
C LEU A 413 8.41 19.89 15.55
N PHE A 414 8.70 18.65 15.15
CA PHE A 414 9.22 17.57 15.99
C PHE A 414 10.61 17.16 15.50
N THR A 415 11.63 17.43 16.30
CA THR A 415 13.02 17.05 16.02
C THR A 415 13.54 16.08 17.08
N THR A 416 14.62 15.36 16.76
CA THR A 416 15.26 14.45 17.73
C THR A 416 15.68 15.23 18.98
N SER A 417 15.25 14.77 20.15
CA SER A 417 15.37 15.48 21.43
C SER A 417 16.84 15.74 21.81
N GLY A 418 17.12 16.95 22.30
CA GLY A 418 18.44 17.31 22.87
C GLY A 418 18.78 18.80 22.86
N GLY A 419 18.06 19.61 22.07
CA GLY A 419 18.21 21.06 22.07
C GLY A 419 17.19 21.78 22.97
N PRO A 420 17.51 23.00 23.44
CA PRO A 420 16.51 23.87 24.07
C PRO A 420 15.35 24.15 23.09
N PRO A 421 14.13 24.40 23.58
CA PRO A 421 13.01 24.80 22.72
C PRO A 421 13.39 26.05 21.93
N LEU A 422 13.18 26.00 20.61
CA LEU A 422 13.43 27.12 19.71
C LEU A 422 12.44 28.26 20.01
N SER A 423 12.88 29.50 19.83
CA SER A 423 11.94 30.62 19.76
C SER A 423 11.05 30.49 18.50
N SER A 424 9.89 31.15 18.48
CA SER A 424 8.96 31.03 17.35
C SER A 424 9.59 31.42 16.01
N ASP A 425 10.45 32.45 16.00
CA ASP A 425 11.12 32.92 14.78
C ASP A 425 12.18 31.92 14.30
N GLU A 426 12.90 31.28 15.23
CA GLU A 426 13.89 30.24 14.92
C GLU A 426 13.22 28.96 14.42
N GLU A 427 12.06 28.59 14.98
CA GLU A 427 11.27 27.44 14.55
C GLU A 427 10.76 27.64 13.11
N GLU A 428 10.25 28.84 12.80
CA GLU A 428 9.77 29.19 11.45
C GLU A 428 10.91 29.19 10.43
N ALA A 429 12.05 29.82 10.74
CA ALA A 429 13.23 29.80 9.88
C ALA A 429 13.78 28.38 9.68
N SER A 430 13.74 27.54 10.71
CA SER A 430 14.15 26.14 10.63
C SER A 430 13.20 25.34 9.73
N MET A 431 11.88 25.52 9.90
CA MET A 431 10.87 24.90 9.04
C MET A 431 11.07 25.29 7.58
N ASP A 432 11.24 26.57 7.27
CA ASP A 432 11.48 27.05 5.90
C ASP A 432 12.71 26.40 5.26
N ALA A 433 13.80 26.27 6.03
CA ALA A 433 15.00 25.60 5.57
C ALA A 433 14.74 24.11 5.28
N ILE A 434 14.01 23.43 6.17
CA ILE A 434 13.61 22.02 6.01
C ILE A 434 12.74 21.85 4.76
N PHE A 435 11.69 22.67 4.59
CA PHE A 435 10.82 22.61 3.42
C PHE A 435 11.59 22.84 2.13
N LYS A 436 12.47 23.85 2.10
CA LYS A 436 13.29 24.14 0.92
C LYS A 436 14.23 22.98 0.57
N GLU A 437 14.87 22.36 1.56
CA GLU A 437 15.74 21.21 1.34
C GLU A 437 14.96 20.02 0.79
N ARG A 438 13.81 19.69 1.42
CA ARG A 438 13.10 18.45 1.15
C ARG A 438 12.23 18.53 -0.10
N SER A 439 11.62 19.68 -0.39
CA SER A 439 10.86 19.92 -1.62
C SER A 439 11.73 20.05 -2.87
N ALA A 440 13.03 20.34 -2.72
CA ALA A 440 13.96 20.38 -3.85
C ALA A 440 13.98 19.07 -4.65
N VAL A 441 13.63 17.94 -4.03
CA VAL A 441 13.52 16.66 -4.73
C VAL A 441 12.53 16.74 -5.90
N LEU A 442 11.39 17.44 -5.74
CA LEU A 442 10.33 17.56 -6.74
C LEU A 442 10.76 18.40 -7.96
N ASN A 443 11.80 19.23 -7.80
CA ASN A 443 12.37 20.05 -8.86
C ASN A 443 13.51 19.38 -9.63
N ASN A 444 14.00 18.22 -9.16
CA ASN A 444 14.98 17.42 -9.91
C ASN A 444 14.27 16.61 -11.00
N GLY A 445 14.99 16.00 -11.95
CA GLY A 445 14.39 15.04 -12.89
C GLY A 445 13.31 15.62 -13.82
N TYR A 446 12.43 14.74 -14.31
CA TYR A 446 11.17 15.14 -14.94
C TYR A 446 10.22 15.70 -13.88
N THR A 447 9.57 16.83 -14.14
CA THR A 447 8.56 17.39 -13.22
C THR A 447 7.19 16.86 -13.58
N VAL A 448 6.50 16.26 -12.61
CA VAL A 448 5.11 15.83 -12.74
C VAL A 448 4.22 16.98 -12.28
N PRO A 449 3.29 17.49 -13.12
CA PRO A 449 2.36 18.52 -12.67
C PRO A 449 1.30 17.90 -11.76
N TYR A 450 1.13 18.46 -10.56
CA TYR A 450 0.08 18.08 -9.62
C TYR A 450 -0.57 19.34 -9.03
N GLU A 451 -1.82 19.23 -8.63
CA GLU A 451 -2.59 20.31 -7.99
C GLU A 451 -3.21 19.88 -6.65
N TRP A 452 -3.09 18.61 -6.30
CA TRP A 452 -3.69 18.06 -5.10
C TRP A 452 -3.28 18.76 -3.80
N PRO A 453 -2.04 19.27 -3.56
CA PRO A 453 -1.71 19.93 -2.30
C PRO A 453 -2.55 21.19 -2.08
N GLN A 454 -2.68 22.02 -3.12
CA GLN A 454 -3.48 23.25 -3.06
C GLN A 454 -4.98 22.94 -2.97
N ARG A 455 -5.46 21.93 -3.71
CA ARG A 455 -6.87 21.51 -3.67
C ARG A 455 -7.26 20.94 -2.31
N LEU A 456 -6.37 20.15 -1.71
CA LEU A 456 -6.58 19.57 -0.39
C LEU A 456 -6.62 20.67 0.68
N ALA A 457 -5.61 21.55 0.70
CA ALA A 457 -5.55 22.67 1.65
C ALA A 457 -6.80 23.57 1.56
N LYS A 458 -7.21 23.93 0.33
CA LYS A 458 -8.42 24.73 0.09
C LYS A 458 -9.69 24.04 0.59
N THR A 459 -9.80 22.73 0.39
CA THR A 459 -10.99 21.96 0.78
C THR A 459 -11.04 21.73 2.29
N ALA A 460 -9.90 21.48 2.91
CA ALA A 460 -9.79 21.30 4.35
C ALA A 460 -10.10 22.61 5.10
N GLY A 461 -9.56 23.74 4.60
CA GLY A 461 -9.68 25.04 5.24
C GLY A 461 -9.31 25.00 6.72
N LYS A 462 -9.91 25.87 7.52
CA LYS A 462 -9.73 25.89 8.99
C LYS A 462 -10.55 24.84 9.74
N SER A 463 -11.56 24.27 9.10
CA SER A 463 -12.56 23.45 9.77
C SER A 463 -12.19 21.98 9.87
N TRP A 464 -11.43 21.46 8.90
CA TRP A 464 -11.00 20.06 8.91
C TRP A 464 -9.66 19.84 9.59
N VAL A 465 -8.69 20.74 9.40
CA VAL A 465 -7.30 20.51 9.86
C VAL A 465 -7.22 20.65 11.37
N CYS A 466 -7.07 19.53 12.07
CA CYS A 466 -6.99 19.46 13.52
C CYS A 466 -5.57 19.18 14.04
N PHE A 467 -4.68 18.71 13.17
CA PHE A 467 -3.26 18.49 13.47
C PHE A 467 -2.43 18.61 12.18
N ASP A 468 -1.25 19.20 12.28
CA ASP A 468 -0.28 19.32 11.18
C ASP A 468 1.13 19.32 11.79
N GLY A 469 1.79 18.16 11.77
CA GLY A 469 3.08 17.93 12.45
C GLY A 469 4.17 17.53 11.47
N ILE A 470 5.33 18.20 11.56
CA ILE A 470 6.53 17.93 10.78
C ILE A 470 7.54 17.21 11.65
N PHE A 471 7.91 16.00 11.27
CA PHE A 471 8.86 15.16 11.97
C PHE A 471 10.15 15.04 11.17
N VAL A 472 11.28 15.37 11.79
CA VAL A 472 12.59 15.35 11.16
C VAL A 472 13.56 14.45 11.93
N GLY A 473 14.35 13.68 11.17
CA GLY A 473 15.33 12.76 11.74
C GLY A 473 14.65 11.55 12.38
N ASP A 474 15.02 11.23 13.60
CA ASP A 474 14.55 10.04 14.32
C ASP A 474 13.26 10.30 15.11
N SER A 475 12.66 11.49 14.97
CA SER A 475 11.44 11.85 15.69
C SER A 475 10.18 11.16 15.19
N TYR A 476 10.24 10.50 14.03
CA TYR A 476 9.17 9.63 13.52
C TYR A 476 9.70 8.26 13.16
N ASN A 477 9.06 7.23 13.72
CA ASN A 477 9.43 5.84 13.51
C ASN A 477 8.51 5.20 12.47
N TYR A 478 9.10 4.77 11.36
CA TYR A 478 8.39 4.00 10.36
C TYR A 478 8.51 2.51 10.64
N PHE A 479 7.42 1.76 10.48
CA PHE A 479 7.48 0.30 10.50
C PHE A 479 7.65 -0.26 9.10
N CYS A 480 8.74 -1.00 8.89
CA CYS A 480 9.01 -1.69 7.64
C CYS A 480 8.57 -3.15 7.76
N THR A 481 7.36 -3.43 7.29
CA THR A 481 6.77 -4.77 7.39
C THR A 481 7.65 -5.85 6.75
N ILE A 482 8.29 -5.59 5.61
CA ILE A 482 9.12 -6.63 4.95
C ILE A 482 10.37 -7.00 5.76
N THR A 483 10.94 -6.06 6.52
CA THR A 483 12.09 -6.33 7.39
C THR A 483 11.67 -6.63 8.82
N ASN A 484 10.39 -6.46 9.16
CA ASN A 484 9.84 -6.59 10.50
C ASN A 484 10.58 -5.71 11.53
N LYS A 485 10.91 -4.47 11.15
CA LYS A 485 11.71 -3.53 11.95
C LYS A 485 11.10 -2.15 11.95
N TRP A 486 11.28 -1.46 13.08
CA TRP A 486 11.21 -0.01 13.13
C TRP A 486 12.46 0.57 12.49
N ILE A 487 12.26 1.56 11.63
CA ILE A 487 13.33 2.26 10.94
C ILE A 487 13.19 3.75 11.28
N PRO A 488 14.06 4.28 12.16
CA PRO A 488 14.14 5.72 12.41
C PRO A 488 14.88 6.42 11.26
N GLY A 489 14.70 7.73 11.14
CA GLY A 489 15.56 8.57 10.28
C GLY A 489 15.39 8.33 8.78
N VAL A 490 14.30 7.68 8.35
CA VAL A 490 14.12 7.33 6.92
C VAL A 490 13.92 8.58 6.07
N THR A 491 13.01 9.44 6.50
CA THR A 491 12.69 10.69 5.82
C THR A 491 12.08 11.67 6.81
N ALA A 492 12.17 12.96 6.49
CA ALA A 492 11.26 13.92 7.09
C ALA A 492 9.82 13.60 6.67
N THR A 493 8.90 13.72 7.61
CA THR A 493 7.52 13.24 7.52
C THR A 493 6.57 14.34 7.93
N GLU A 494 5.47 14.47 7.22
CA GLU A 494 4.34 15.29 7.61
C GLU A 494 3.19 14.38 8.01
N VAL A 495 2.64 14.59 9.22
CA VAL A 495 1.45 13.90 9.72
C VAL A 495 0.32 14.92 9.85
N ILE A 496 -0.78 14.70 9.13
CA ILE A 496 -1.93 15.61 9.12
C ILE A 496 -3.15 14.88 9.65
N GLY A 497 -3.80 15.49 10.63
CA GLY A 497 -5.10 15.09 11.15
C GLY A 497 -6.21 15.90 10.52
N LEU A 498 -7.13 15.24 9.80
CA LEU A 498 -8.33 15.86 9.25
C LEU A 498 -9.56 15.33 9.97
N ALA A 499 -10.20 16.17 10.78
CA ALA A 499 -11.41 15.82 11.49
C ALA A 499 -12.65 16.35 10.75
N GLN A 500 -13.66 15.52 10.53
CA GLN A 500 -14.93 15.98 9.97
C GLN A 500 -15.55 17.04 10.89
N PRO A 501 -15.92 18.23 10.37
CA PRO A 501 -16.56 19.28 11.17
C PRO A 501 -17.90 18.79 11.74
N ARG A 502 -17.94 18.56 13.06
CA ARG A 502 -19.12 18.07 13.79
C ARG A 502 -19.12 18.58 15.23
N ALA A 503 -20.26 18.53 15.91
CA ALA A 503 -20.31 18.85 17.33
C ALA A 503 -19.73 17.69 18.16
N THR A 504 -19.15 17.98 19.32
CA THR A 504 -18.62 16.94 20.23
C THR A 504 -19.70 15.94 20.66
N ALA A 505 -20.97 16.40 20.73
CA ALA A 505 -22.10 15.55 21.05
C ALA A 505 -22.42 14.50 19.98
N ASP A 506 -21.94 14.70 18.75
CA ASP A 506 -22.19 13.81 17.60
C ASP A 506 -21.28 12.57 17.61
N GLY A 507 -20.40 12.46 18.60
CA GLY A 507 -19.68 11.23 18.95
C GLY A 507 -18.19 11.20 18.62
N GLY A 508 -17.46 10.44 19.45
CA GLY A 508 -16.01 10.22 19.37
C GLY A 508 -15.20 11.20 20.22
N GLN A 509 -14.03 10.76 20.72
CA GLN A 509 -13.04 11.71 21.23
C GLN A 509 -12.54 12.56 20.06
N LEU A 510 -12.28 13.84 20.32
CA LEU A 510 -11.76 14.74 19.28
C LEU A 510 -10.37 14.27 18.86
N LEU A 511 -10.18 14.04 17.56
CA LEU A 511 -8.90 13.61 16.99
C LEU A 511 -7.73 14.52 17.40
N GLU A 512 -7.98 15.83 17.52
CA GLU A 512 -7.01 16.81 18.03
C GLU A 512 -6.50 16.47 19.42
N THR A 513 -7.40 16.13 20.35
CA THR A 513 -7.05 15.78 21.72
C THR A 513 -6.23 14.48 21.77
N LEU A 514 -6.52 13.54 20.88
CA LEU A 514 -5.76 12.30 20.76
C LEU A 514 -4.36 12.54 20.24
N PHE A 515 -4.20 13.39 19.21
CA PHE A 515 -2.88 13.79 18.74
C PHE A 515 -2.08 14.51 19.83
N ALA A 516 -2.73 15.44 20.56
CA ALA A 516 -2.11 16.13 21.68
C ALA A 516 -1.64 15.16 22.78
N SER A 517 -2.48 14.17 23.11
CA SER A 517 -2.14 13.13 24.08
C SER A 517 -1.01 12.22 23.61
N PHE A 518 -0.97 11.89 22.31
CA PHE A 518 0.00 10.95 21.76
C PHE A 518 1.38 11.60 21.57
N TYR A 519 1.42 12.78 20.92
CA TYR A 519 2.67 13.48 20.63
C TYR A 519 3.15 14.38 21.78
N GLY A 520 2.39 14.48 22.88
CA GLY A 520 2.77 15.26 24.06
C GLY A 520 2.68 16.78 23.86
N THR A 521 2.00 17.24 22.82
CA THR A 521 1.73 18.67 22.62
C THR A 521 0.57 19.08 23.50
N GLN A 522 0.86 19.47 24.75
CA GLN A 522 -0.14 20.18 25.56
C GLN A 522 -0.49 21.48 24.83
N GLN A 523 -1.78 21.66 24.51
CA GLN A 523 -2.30 22.93 24.01
C GLN A 523 -1.89 24.02 25.01
N ALA A 524 -1.03 24.93 24.56
CA ALA A 524 -0.70 26.17 25.27
C ALA A 524 -1.81 27.20 25.06
#